data_AF-A0A518B4I9-F1
#
_entry.id   AF-A0A518B4I9-F1
#
_cell.length_a   1.000
_cell.length_b   1.000
_cell.length_c   1.000
_cell.angle_alpha   90.00
_cell.angle_beta   90.00
_cell.angle_gamma   90.00
#
_symmetry.space_group_name_H-M   'P 1'
#
loop_
_entity.id
_entity.type
_entity.pdbx_description
1 polymer ?
#
loop_
_entity_poly.entity_id
_entity_poly.type
_entity_poly.pdbx_seq_one_letter_code
_entity_poly.pdbx_strand_id
1 'polypeptide(L)'
;MNRLPTVLLTAMLTISAASTSAGAAEPWDGFDEFVVNQLERYGVPGAAVAIVQDDKVLVSKGYGVRAYGKPETVNENTLFMLASLTKSYTAALLATFVDEGSIGWDEPVITYLPEVVLYDPYPTRVVTTRDFLAHRSGLPPHGGNLLEALGYDRPEILRRLRYLKPEYTFREEAGYSNPGYMIAGMTAARVGGKSWEDLMRERILTPLGMTHSGLSHNDHEKTDNYASGHVSAEGGGANVIAWPNHDGMGPAGSITSTVSDQTHFLRMLLNKGTFEGKRLLSEEVIEQMFEPSMVSEVTFTELPPCDPHSGFSYGLGWNNFHYAGEEIIEKGGAQPGMRTIATLVPSKNFGIVILANLSLTALPEAIRAEALARLLDQPSEAMLKEIKEREEGIHKMLANRPKRAGEVLAPPTLPLEAFAGTYENDLYGTVEFYLDDGQLHWKAGPAEYGGKLTHANYNVFSIHQPPHVIAMPSFATFVIDADGKPAVVLSDLLGDLRRVDEKR
;
A
#
# COMPACT_ATOMS: atom_id res chain seq x y z
N MET A 1 -36.24 73.00 62.46
CA MET A 1 -35.86 71.57 62.36
C MET A 1 -35.98 71.18 60.89
N ASN A 2 -34.84 71.22 60.20
CA ASN A 2 -34.68 70.95 58.77
C ASN A 2 -34.53 69.45 58.54
N ARG A 3 -35.20 68.90 57.52
CA ARG A 3 -34.75 67.69 56.81
C ARG A 3 -35.13 67.81 55.32
N LEU A 4 -34.14 68.11 54.48
CA LEU A 4 -34.15 67.77 53.05
C LEU A 4 -33.66 66.32 52.90
N PRO A 5 -34.18 65.52 51.95
CA PRO A 5 -33.62 64.22 51.62
C PRO A 5 -32.50 64.36 50.57
N THR A 6 -31.36 63.76 50.88
CA THR A 6 -30.20 63.59 50.01
C THR A 6 -30.54 62.57 48.91
N VAL A 7 -30.52 63.00 47.65
CA VAL A 7 -30.56 62.11 46.48
C VAL A 7 -29.12 61.68 46.19
N LEU A 8 -28.81 60.40 46.41
CA LEU A 8 -27.57 59.79 45.92
C LEU A 8 -27.73 59.46 44.43
N LEU A 9 -26.94 60.13 43.59
CA LEU A 9 -26.80 59.82 42.17
C LEU A 9 -25.68 58.79 42.02
N THR A 10 -26.01 57.53 41.76
CA THR A 10 -25.02 56.48 41.47
C THR A 10 -24.72 56.48 39.98
N ALA A 11 -23.55 56.98 39.59
CA ALA A 11 -23.06 56.90 38.22
C ALA A 11 -22.64 55.45 37.93
N MET A 12 -23.39 54.74 37.08
CA MET A 12 -22.95 53.46 36.52
C MET A 12 -21.93 53.73 35.41
N LEU A 13 -20.67 53.39 35.67
CA LEU A 13 -19.62 53.31 34.66
C LEU A 13 -19.83 52.02 33.86
N THR A 14 -20.28 52.12 32.62
CA THR A 14 -20.28 50.99 31.68
C THR A 14 -18.87 50.80 31.12
N ILE A 15 -18.13 49.84 31.68
CA ILE A 15 -16.88 49.37 31.09
C ILE A 15 -17.26 48.47 29.91
N SER A 16 -17.20 49.00 28.70
CA SER A 16 -17.28 48.20 27.48
C SER A 16 -15.96 47.43 27.34
N ALA A 17 -15.95 46.17 27.75
CA ALA A 17 -14.84 45.28 27.46
C ALA A 17 -14.83 45.02 25.94
N ALA A 18 -13.92 45.67 25.23
CA ALA A 18 -13.58 45.26 23.87
C ALA A 18 -12.87 43.90 23.99
N SER A 19 -13.60 42.82 23.72
CA SER A 19 -13.03 41.51 23.50
C SER A 19 -12.19 41.57 22.21
N THR A 20 -10.89 41.80 22.36
CA THR A 20 -9.91 41.44 21.33
C THR A 20 -9.98 39.94 21.18
N SER A 21 -10.73 39.45 20.19
CA SER A 21 -10.52 38.11 19.65
C SER A 21 -9.11 38.13 19.05
N ALA A 22 -8.13 37.67 19.82
CA ALA A 22 -6.91 37.17 19.21
C ALA A 22 -7.38 36.09 18.23
N GLY A 23 -7.22 36.35 16.93
CA GLY A 23 -7.55 35.37 15.91
C GLY A 23 -6.76 34.11 16.23
N ALA A 24 -7.46 33.02 16.55
CA ALA A 24 -6.82 31.71 16.51
C ALA A 24 -6.21 31.59 15.10
N ALA A 25 -4.92 31.26 15.03
CA ALA A 25 -4.31 30.90 13.76
C ALA A 25 -5.19 29.84 13.09
N GLU A 26 -5.43 29.96 11.79
CA GLU A 26 -6.15 28.90 11.07
C GLU A 26 -5.36 27.60 11.27
N PRO A 27 -5.99 26.42 11.50
CA PRO A 27 -5.27 25.19 11.82
C PRO A 27 -4.15 24.83 10.83
N TRP A 28 -4.25 25.35 9.61
CA TRP A 28 -3.36 25.08 8.49
C TRP A 28 -2.26 26.13 8.29
N ASP A 29 -2.19 27.16 9.14
CA ASP A 29 -1.11 28.14 9.11
C ASP A 29 0.26 27.44 9.33
N GLY A 30 1.22 27.75 8.47
CA GLY A 30 2.56 27.12 8.50
C GLY A 30 2.60 25.64 8.08
N PHE A 31 1.49 25.04 7.64
CA PHE A 31 1.47 23.64 7.20
C PHE A 31 2.35 23.41 5.96
N ASP A 32 2.33 24.33 4.99
CA ASP A 32 3.19 24.26 3.80
C ASP A 32 4.68 24.25 4.15
N GLU A 33 5.10 25.10 5.09
CA GLU A 33 6.49 25.17 5.57
C GLU A 33 6.87 23.87 6.29
N PHE A 34 5.96 23.33 7.11
CA PHE A 34 6.15 22.03 7.73
C PHE A 34 6.38 20.94 6.67
N VAL A 35 5.55 20.85 5.64
CA VAL A 35 5.68 19.85 4.57
C VAL A 35 7.03 19.98 3.86
N VAL A 36 7.45 21.20 3.49
CA VAL A 36 8.77 21.45 2.87
C VAL A 36 9.91 20.98 3.76
N ASN A 37 9.86 21.30 5.06
CA ASN A 37 10.87 20.85 6.03
C ASN A 37 10.91 19.32 6.16
N GLN A 38 9.75 18.64 6.07
CA GLN A 38 9.74 17.18 6.08
C GLN A 38 10.31 16.59 4.78
N LEU A 39 10.09 17.17 3.60
CA LEU A 39 10.73 16.69 2.36
C LEU A 39 12.25 16.65 2.51
N GLU A 40 12.85 17.71 3.07
CA GLU A 40 14.29 17.76 3.33
C GLU A 40 14.71 16.71 4.38
N ARG A 41 13.99 16.64 5.51
CA ARG A 41 14.29 15.69 6.61
C ARG A 41 14.24 14.22 6.18
N TYR A 42 13.37 13.89 5.25
CA TYR A 42 13.18 12.53 4.73
C TYR A 42 13.92 12.28 3.41
N GLY A 43 14.57 13.30 2.82
CA GLY A 43 15.28 13.20 1.55
C GLY A 43 14.38 12.88 0.36
N VAL A 44 13.08 13.22 0.45
CA VAL A 44 12.09 12.91 -0.57
C VAL A 44 12.14 13.95 -1.69
N PRO A 45 12.33 13.56 -2.96
CA PRO A 45 12.42 14.51 -4.07
C PRO A 45 11.16 15.36 -4.26
N GLY A 46 9.97 14.75 -4.18
CA GLY A 46 8.71 15.45 -4.34
C GLY A 46 7.51 14.72 -3.74
N ALA A 47 6.50 15.50 -3.37
CA ALA A 47 5.24 15.01 -2.84
C ALA A 47 4.08 15.92 -3.20
N ALA A 48 2.87 15.40 -3.18
CA ALA A 48 1.64 16.16 -3.28
C ALA A 48 0.74 15.84 -2.08
N VAL A 49 0.06 16.86 -1.56
CA VAL A 49 -0.81 16.77 -0.39
C VAL A 49 -2.14 17.44 -0.69
N ALA A 50 -3.25 16.81 -0.32
CA ALA A 50 -4.55 17.47 -0.26
C ALA A 50 -5.28 17.17 1.05
N ILE A 51 -6.01 18.16 1.55
CA ILE A 51 -6.83 18.10 2.75
C ILE A 51 -8.24 18.53 2.38
N VAL A 52 -9.23 17.75 2.82
CA VAL A 52 -10.65 18.09 2.73
C VAL A 52 -11.26 18.12 4.12
N GLN A 53 -12.16 19.08 4.37
CA GLN A 53 -12.95 19.13 5.59
C GLN A 53 -14.31 19.77 5.31
N ASP A 54 -15.37 19.21 5.88
CA ASP A 54 -16.75 19.71 5.72
C ASP A 54 -17.10 19.99 4.25
N ASP A 55 -16.79 19.01 3.40
CA ASP A 55 -17.00 19.02 1.95
C ASP A 55 -16.22 20.12 1.17
N LYS A 56 -15.19 20.71 1.77
CA LYS A 56 -14.32 21.73 1.15
C LYS A 56 -12.89 21.25 1.03
N VAL A 57 -12.21 21.65 -0.04
CA VAL A 57 -10.76 21.45 -0.20
C VAL A 57 -10.03 22.58 0.53
N LEU A 58 -9.29 22.25 1.58
CA LEU A 58 -8.52 23.21 2.38
C LEU A 58 -7.08 23.35 1.87
N VAL A 59 -6.48 22.24 1.45
CA VAL A 59 -5.14 22.17 0.85
C VAL A 59 -5.22 21.29 -0.39
N SER A 60 -4.54 21.67 -1.46
CA SER A 60 -4.31 20.82 -2.64
C SER A 60 -3.08 21.37 -3.37
N LYS A 61 -1.92 20.78 -3.10
CA LYS A 61 -0.62 21.37 -3.49
C LYS A 61 0.46 20.32 -3.70
N GLY A 62 1.37 20.62 -4.63
CA GLY A 62 2.61 19.88 -4.84
C GLY A 62 3.84 20.57 -4.25
N TYR A 63 4.84 19.77 -3.91
CA TYR A 63 6.09 20.15 -3.26
C TYR A 63 7.26 19.40 -3.90
N GLY A 64 8.40 20.07 -4.05
CA GLY A 64 9.60 19.47 -4.63
C GLY A 64 9.47 19.17 -6.14
N VAL A 65 10.17 18.14 -6.60
CA VAL A 65 10.37 17.83 -8.03
C VAL A 65 9.80 16.47 -8.43
N ARG A 66 9.33 16.39 -9.68
CA ARG A 66 8.82 15.18 -10.32
C ARG A 66 9.91 14.12 -10.49
N ALA A 67 11.14 14.55 -10.77
CA ALA A 67 12.30 13.70 -10.93
C ALA A 67 13.54 14.37 -10.29
N TYR A 68 14.32 13.60 -9.54
CA TYR A 68 15.52 14.10 -8.88
C TYR A 68 16.55 14.62 -9.91
N GLY A 69 17.13 15.79 -9.63
CA GLY A 69 18.08 16.45 -10.54
C GLY A 69 17.43 17.13 -11.75
N LYS A 70 16.10 17.20 -11.82
CA LYS A 70 15.34 17.86 -12.89
C LYS A 70 14.55 19.07 -12.33
N PRO A 71 14.34 20.14 -13.12
CA PRO A 71 13.66 21.35 -12.64
C PRO A 71 12.13 21.23 -12.52
N GLU A 72 11.54 20.21 -13.14
CA GLU A 72 10.10 19.98 -13.18
C GLU A 72 9.50 19.78 -11.78
N THR A 73 8.63 20.69 -11.35
CA THR A 73 8.02 20.63 -10.01
C THR A 73 6.79 19.73 -9.96
N VAL A 74 6.50 19.19 -8.77
CA VAL A 74 5.21 18.55 -8.46
C VAL A 74 4.15 19.63 -8.26
N ASN A 75 2.94 19.40 -8.78
CA ASN A 75 1.74 20.18 -8.49
C ASN A 75 0.57 19.27 -8.09
N GLU A 76 -0.59 19.86 -7.80
CA GLU A 76 -1.80 19.15 -7.38
C GLU A 76 -2.35 18.16 -8.42
N ASN A 77 -1.99 18.35 -9.69
CA ASN A 77 -2.38 17.53 -10.83
C ASN A 77 -1.24 16.62 -11.33
N THR A 78 -0.14 16.51 -10.60
CA THR A 78 0.94 15.57 -10.94
C THR A 78 0.46 14.15 -10.68
N LEU A 79 0.61 13.28 -11.67
CA LEU A 79 0.19 11.88 -11.62
C LEU A 79 1.20 11.05 -10.80
N PHE A 80 0.68 10.29 -9.84
CA PHE A 80 1.42 9.29 -9.06
C PHE A 80 0.71 7.94 -9.21
N MET A 81 1.45 6.85 -9.06
CA MET A 81 0.82 5.55 -8.83
C MET A 81 0.38 5.45 -7.36
N LEU A 82 -0.86 5.00 -7.13
CA LEU A 82 -1.49 4.93 -5.81
C LEU A 82 -1.07 3.73 -4.97
N ALA A 83 -0.34 2.78 -5.56
CA ALA A 83 0.03 1.53 -4.89
C ALA A 83 -1.22 0.89 -4.25
N SER A 84 -1.09 0.41 -3.00
CA SER A 84 -2.18 -0.24 -2.28
C SER A 84 -3.34 0.67 -1.88
N LEU A 85 -3.30 1.99 -2.08
CA LEU A 85 -4.52 2.81 -1.97
C LEU A 85 -5.56 2.39 -3.04
N THR A 86 -5.13 1.74 -4.13
CA THR A 86 -6.03 1.08 -5.11
C THR A 86 -7.03 0.12 -4.46
N LYS A 87 -6.68 -0.51 -3.33
CA LYS A 87 -7.53 -1.47 -2.64
C LYS A 87 -8.84 -0.86 -2.14
N SER A 88 -8.82 0.39 -1.68
CA SER A 88 -10.03 1.08 -1.23
C SER A 88 -10.98 1.37 -2.40
N TYR A 89 -10.45 1.62 -3.59
CA TYR A 89 -11.24 1.75 -4.81
C TYR A 89 -11.87 0.42 -5.22
N THR A 90 -11.12 -0.68 -5.16
CA THR A 90 -11.68 -2.02 -5.43
C THR A 90 -12.80 -2.38 -4.45
N ALA A 91 -12.66 -2.04 -3.17
CA ALA A 91 -13.73 -2.18 -2.19
C ALA A 91 -14.94 -1.31 -2.54
N ALA A 92 -14.74 -0.03 -2.88
CA ALA A 92 -15.82 0.88 -3.29
C ALA A 92 -16.54 0.39 -4.56
N LEU A 93 -15.82 -0.16 -5.54
CA LEU A 93 -16.43 -0.75 -6.74
C LEU A 93 -17.31 -1.95 -6.38
N LEU A 94 -16.82 -2.87 -5.54
CA LEU A 94 -17.65 -3.99 -5.06
C LEU A 94 -18.87 -3.48 -4.28
N ALA A 95 -18.72 -2.42 -3.48
CA ALA A 95 -19.81 -1.82 -2.74
C ALA A 95 -20.94 -1.34 -3.64
N THR A 96 -20.65 -0.85 -4.86
CA THR A 96 -21.71 -0.49 -5.82
C THR A 96 -22.59 -1.67 -6.20
N PHE A 97 -22.04 -2.88 -6.30
CA PHE A 97 -22.80 -4.08 -6.60
C PHE A 97 -23.52 -4.65 -5.37
N VAL A 98 -22.96 -4.43 -4.18
CA VAL A 98 -23.60 -4.78 -2.91
C VAL A 98 -24.83 -3.92 -2.67
N ASP A 99 -24.73 -2.61 -2.88
CA ASP A 99 -25.87 -1.69 -2.84
C ASP A 99 -26.98 -2.06 -3.82
N GLU A 100 -26.60 -2.53 -5.02
CA GLU A 100 -27.54 -3.00 -6.04
C GLU A 100 -28.16 -4.37 -5.71
N GLY A 101 -27.69 -5.05 -4.66
CA GLY A 101 -28.12 -6.40 -4.30
C GLY A 101 -27.68 -7.47 -5.30
N SER A 102 -26.68 -7.17 -6.14
CA SER A 102 -26.14 -8.09 -7.15
C SER A 102 -25.13 -9.09 -6.57
N ILE A 103 -24.58 -8.80 -5.39
CA ILE A 103 -23.71 -9.66 -4.59
C ILE A 103 -23.76 -9.21 -3.13
N GLY A 104 -23.73 -10.12 -2.15
CA GLY A 104 -23.47 -9.79 -0.74
C GLY A 104 -21.98 -9.91 -0.36
N TRP A 105 -21.53 -9.11 0.61
CA TRP A 105 -20.15 -9.20 1.17
C TRP A 105 -19.77 -10.59 1.68
N ASP A 106 -20.78 -11.32 2.19
CA ASP A 106 -20.63 -12.60 2.86
C ASP A 106 -21.11 -13.78 2.00
N GLU A 107 -21.35 -13.55 0.71
CA GLU A 107 -21.61 -14.62 -0.24
C GLU A 107 -20.32 -15.31 -0.68
N PRO A 108 -20.31 -16.66 -0.82
CA PRO A 108 -19.14 -17.37 -1.30
C PRO A 108 -18.73 -16.92 -2.70
N VAL A 109 -17.46 -16.54 -2.87
CA VAL A 109 -16.90 -16.09 -4.15
C VAL A 109 -17.03 -17.14 -5.25
N ILE A 110 -17.01 -18.43 -4.88
CA ILE A 110 -17.17 -19.55 -5.81
C ILE A 110 -18.52 -19.53 -6.56
N THR A 111 -19.54 -18.85 -6.03
CA THR A 111 -20.82 -18.63 -6.70
C THR A 111 -20.66 -17.82 -7.98
N TYR A 112 -19.67 -16.92 -8.00
CA TYR A 112 -19.38 -16.02 -9.11
C TYR A 112 -18.17 -16.49 -9.92
N LEU A 113 -17.10 -16.90 -9.22
CA LEU A 113 -15.84 -17.37 -9.79
C LEU A 113 -15.60 -18.84 -9.41
N PRO A 114 -16.27 -19.82 -10.04
CA PRO A 114 -16.08 -21.25 -9.74
C PRO A 114 -14.66 -21.75 -10.01
N GLU A 115 -13.87 -21.01 -10.79
CA GLU A 115 -12.45 -21.28 -11.04
C GLU A 115 -11.52 -20.90 -9.88
N VAL A 116 -11.99 -20.14 -8.89
CA VAL A 116 -11.22 -19.83 -7.67
C VAL A 116 -11.08 -21.10 -6.84
N VAL A 117 -9.85 -21.61 -6.77
CA VAL A 117 -9.48 -22.77 -5.97
C VAL A 117 -8.29 -22.38 -5.10
N LEU A 118 -8.49 -22.40 -3.79
CA LEU A 118 -7.44 -22.21 -2.79
C LEU A 118 -6.81 -23.57 -2.45
N TYR A 119 -5.67 -23.55 -1.76
CA TYR A 119 -4.95 -24.76 -1.37
C TYR A 119 -5.83 -25.77 -0.61
N ASP A 120 -6.60 -25.28 0.35
CA ASP A 120 -7.50 -26.12 1.13
C ASP A 120 -8.93 -26.16 0.55
N PRO A 121 -9.60 -27.33 0.53
CA PRO A 121 -10.97 -27.44 0.02
C PRO A 121 -12.02 -26.66 0.82
N TYR A 122 -11.83 -26.47 2.13
CA TYR A 122 -12.82 -25.76 2.95
C TYR A 122 -12.88 -24.27 2.63
N PRO A 123 -11.76 -23.49 2.72
CA PRO A 123 -11.76 -22.08 2.34
C PRO A 123 -12.23 -21.84 0.92
N THR A 124 -11.85 -22.71 -0.02
CA THR A 124 -12.33 -22.67 -1.43
C THR A 124 -13.86 -22.58 -1.53
N ARG A 125 -14.61 -23.29 -0.67
CA ARG A 125 -16.08 -23.33 -0.74
C ARG A 125 -16.77 -22.15 -0.07
N VAL A 126 -16.10 -21.47 0.86
CA VAL A 126 -16.77 -20.53 1.78
C VAL A 126 -16.14 -19.15 1.84
N VAL A 127 -14.98 -18.94 1.21
CA VAL A 127 -14.32 -17.63 1.16
C VAL A 127 -15.20 -16.61 0.46
N THR A 128 -15.34 -15.44 1.06
CA THR A 128 -16.20 -14.35 0.58
C THR A 128 -15.36 -13.15 0.10
N THR A 129 -16.01 -12.16 -0.52
CA THR A 129 -15.33 -10.90 -0.85
C THR A 129 -14.90 -10.16 0.42
N ARG A 130 -15.68 -10.23 1.51
CA ARG A 130 -15.26 -9.72 2.84
C ARG A 130 -13.94 -10.33 3.29
N ASP A 131 -13.79 -11.66 3.14
CA ASP A 131 -12.57 -12.35 3.60
C ASP A 131 -11.32 -11.89 2.83
N PHE A 132 -11.46 -11.60 1.53
CA PHE A 132 -10.35 -11.05 0.73
C PHE A 132 -10.05 -9.59 1.05
N LEU A 133 -11.08 -8.74 1.16
CA LEU A 133 -10.91 -7.31 1.42
C LEU A 133 -10.37 -7.03 2.83
N ALA A 134 -10.78 -7.83 3.83
CA ALA A 134 -10.31 -7.72 5.21
C ALA A 134 -9.05 -8.56 5.50
N HIS A 135 -8.37 -9.06 4.47
CA HIS A 135 -7.12 -9.83 4.63
C HIS A 135 -7.24 -11.06 5.56
N ARG A 136 -8.39 -11.75 5.58
CA ARG A 136 -8.64 -12.91 6.46
C ARG A 136 -8.97 -14.20 5.70
N SER A 137 -8.54 -14.26 4.44
CA SER A 137 -8.78 -15.39 3.53
C SER A 137 -7.93 -16.64 3.79
N GLY A 138 -6.94 -16.57 4.70
CA GLY A 138 -5.96 -17.64 4.93
C GLY A 138 -4.80 -17.67 3.91
N LEU A 139 -4.80 -16.79 2.91
CA LEU A 139 -3.63 -16.60 2.04
C LEU A 139 -2.46 -16.05 2.87
N PRO A 140 -1.24 -16.59 2.71
CA PRO A 140 -0.07 -16.09 3.43
C PRO A 140 0.18 -14.59 3.15
N PRO A 141 0.64 -13.81 4.13
CA PRO A 141 1.08 -12.43 3.92
C PRO A 141 2.06 -12.33 2.74
N HIS A 142 1.74 -11.48 1.76
CA HIS A 142 2.49 -11.26 0.52
C HIS A 142 2.70 -12.51 -0.36
N GLY A 143 2.09 -13.65 0.00
CA GLY A 143 2.17 -14.89 -0.75
C GLY A 143 1.60 -14.74 -2.15
N GLY A 144 2.30 -15.26 -3.16
CA GLY A 144 1.89 -15.19 -4.56
C GLY A 144 2.24 -13.89 -5.28
N ASN A 145 2.74 -12.84 -4.60
CA ASN A 145 3.13 -11.57 -5.24
C ASN A 145 4.18 -11.76 -6.35
N LEU A 146 5.12 -12.69 -6.15
CA LEU A 146 6.17 -12.97 -7.14
C LEU A 146 5.59 -13.44 -8.48
N LEU A 147 4.39 -14.06 -8.51
CA LEU A 147 3.76 -14.54 -9.75
C LEU A 147 3.53 -13.42 -10.78
N GLU A 148 3.18 -12.22 -10.32
CA GLU A 148 3.05 -11.05 -11.20
C GLU A 148 4.41 -10.63 -11.75
N ALA A 149 5.43 -10.55 -10.89
CA ALA A 149 6.78 -10.17 -11.31
C ALA A 149 7.41 -11.17 -12.29
N LEU A 150 7.04 -12.47 -12.20
CA LEU A 150 7.41 -13.50 -13.17
C LEU A 150 6.72 -13.30 -14.54
N GLY A 151 5.76 -12.39 -14.66
CA GLY A 151 5.06 -12.09 -15.92
C GLY A 151 3.85 -12.98 -16.19
N TYR A 152 3.32 -13.68 -15.19
CA TYR A 152 2.07 -14.42 -15.36
C TYR A 152 0.88 -13.47 -15.45
N ASP A 153 -0.08 -13.80 -16.33
CA ASP A 153 -1.32 -13.05 -16.43
C ASP A 153 -2.31 -13.42 -15.32
N ARG A 154 -3.38 -12.63 -15.20
CA ARG A 154 -4.37 -12.74 -14.13
C ARG A 154 -5.00 -14.15 -14.04
N PRO A 155 -5.43 -14.82 -15.14
CA PRO A 155 -5.89 -16.21 -15.10
C PRO A 155 -4.83 -17.20 -14.60
N GLU A 156 -3.58 -17.06 -15.03
CA GLU A 156 -2.52 -17.99 -14.64
C GLU A 156 -2.10 -17.80 -13.18
N ILE A 157 -2.04 -16.55 -12.70
CA ILE A 157 -1.88 -16.25 -11.28
C ILE A 157 -2.99 -16.95 -10.49
N LEU A 158 -4.26 -16.73 -10.85
CA LEU A 158 -5.40 -17.35 -10.16
C LEU A 158 -5.28 -18.87 -10.12
N ARG A 159 -4.91 -19.51 -11.25
CA ARG A 159 -4.73 -20.96 -11.32
C ARG A 159 -3.68 -21.45 -10.35
N ARG A 160 -2.55 -20.74 -10.24
CA ARG A 160 -1.39 -21.11 -9.42
C ARG A 160 -1.60 -20.93 -7.92
N LEU A 161 -2.50 -20.04 -7.50
CA LEU A 161 -2.82 -19.84 -6.08
C LEU A 161 -3.32 -21.10 -5.37
N ARG A 162 -3.83 -22.11 -6.10
CA ARG A 162 -4.18 -23.42 -5.51
C ARG A 162 -2.99 -24.18 -4.92
N TYR A 163 -1.76 -23.81 -5.30
CA TYR A 163 -0.53 -24.42 -4.80
C TYR A 163 0.12 -23.58 -3.68
N LEU A 164 -0.44 -22.41 -3.37
CA LEU A 164 0.07 -21.54 -2.31
C LEU A 164 -0.40 -22.07 -0.96
N LYS A 165 0.49 -22.79 -0.27
CA LYS A 165 0.21 -23.36 1.05
C LYS A 165 -0.04 -22.25 2.08
N PRO A 166 -1.13 -22.31 2.86
CA PRO A 166 -1.40 -21.34 3.91
C PRO A 166 -0.42 -21.48 5.07
N GLU A 167 -0.11 -20.35 5.72
CA GLU A 167 0.67 -20.31 6.96
C GLU A 167 -0.23 -20.45 8.20
N TYR A 168 -1.44 -19.91 8.11
CA TYR A 168 -2.46 -19.90 9.14
C TYR A 168 -3.76 -20.49 8.61
N THR A 169 -4.62 -20.98 9.50
CA THR A 169 -5.94 -21.46 9.10
C THR A 169 -6.86 -20.31 8.69
N PHE A 170 -7.95 -20.65 8.00
CA PHE A 170 -8.88 -19.67 7.46
C PHE A 170 -9.51 -18.80 8.56
N ARG A 171 -9.38 -17.48 8.41
CA ARG A 171 -9.82 -16.44 9.37
C ARG A 171 -9.10 -16.45 10.73
N GLU A 172 -7.97 -17.15 10.84
CA GLU A 172 -7.18 -17.18 12.08
C GLU A 172 -6.34 -15.92 12.25
N GLU A 173 -5.56 -15.56 11.23
CA GLU A 173 -4.64 -14.43 11.24
C GLU A 173 -4.79 -13.55 10.00
N ALA A 174 -4.42 -12.28 10.13
CA ALA A 174 -4.45 -11.34 9.02
C ALA A 174 -3.30 -11.66 8.02
N GLY A 175 -3.67 -11.99 6.79
CA GLY A 175 -2.77 -12.24 5.66
C GLY A 175 -2.88 -11.16 4.59
N TYR A 176 -2.01 -10.14 4.66
CA TYR A 176 -2.00 -9.07 3.65
C TYR A 176 -1.75 -9.63 2.25
N SER A 177 -2.75 -9.58 1.37
CA SER A 177 -2.72 -10.33 0.09
C SER A 177 -3.12 -9.47 -1.09
N ASN A 178 -2.19 -9.25 -2.02
CA ASN A 178 -2.51 -8.65 -3.33
C ASN A 178 -3.30 -9.63 -4.22
N PRO A 179 -2.97 -10.93 -4.29
CA PRO A 179 -3.79 -11.88 -5.04
C PRO A 179 -5.23 -11.98 -4.51
N GLY A 180 -5.45 -11.82 -3.21
CA GLY A 180 -6.80 -11.74 -2.65
C GLY A 180 -7.60 -10.57 -3.21
N TYR A 181 -6.99 -9.38 -3.31
CA TYR A 181 -7.62 -8.21 -3.93
C TYR A 181 -7.82 -8.37 -5.44
N MET A 182 -6.89 -9.03 -6.13
CA MET A 182 -7.07 -9.43 -7.53
C MET A 182 -8.33 -10.29 -7.70
N ILE A 183 -8.53 -11.30 -6.84
CA ILE A 183 -9.75 -12.14 -6.84
C ILE A 183 -11.00 -11.31 -6.54
N ALA A 184 -10.95 -10.39 -5.57
CA ALA A 184 -12.06 -9.49 -5.26
C ALA A 184 -12.44 -8.62 -6.49
N GLY A 185 -11.46 -8.02 -7.17
CA GLY A 185 -11.68 -7.27 -8.39
C GLY A 185 -12.19 -8.13 -9.55
N MET A 186 -11.70 -9.36 -9.70
CA MET A 186 -12.25 -10.33 -10.67
C MET A 186 -13.70 -10.69 -10.36
N THR A 187 -14.08 -10.72 -9.08
CA THR A 187 -15.47 -10.99 -8.67
C THR A 187 -16.36 -9.84 -9.10
N ALA A 188 -15.93 -8.58 -8.89
CA ALA A 188 -16.64 -7.40 -9.41
C ALA A 188 -16.78 -7.44 -10.94
N ALA A 189 -15.69 -7.78 -11.65
CA ALA A 189 -15.70 -7.92 -13.11
C ALA A 189 -16.71 -8.98 -13.60
N ARG A 190 -16.78 -10.11 -12.90
CA ARG A 190 -17.73 -11.19 -13.20
C ARG A 190 -19.18 -10.78 -12.97
N VAL A 191 -19.47 -10.12 -11.84
CA VAL A 191 -20.81 -9.61 -11.52
C VAL A 191 -21.24 -8.52 -12.50
N GLY A 192 -20.35 -7.59 -12.81
CA GLY A 192 -20.62 -6.46 -13.70
C GLY A 192 -20.54 -6.76 -15.19
N GLY A 193 -20.06 -7.93 -15.60
CA GLY A 193 -19.97 -8.35 -17.00
C GLY A 193 -18.97 -7.56 -17.85
N LYS A 194 -18.00 -6.87 -17.23
CA LYS A 194 -16.98 -6.03 -17.87
C LYS A 194 -15.63 -6.21 -17.16
N SER A 195 -14.55 -5.68 -17.73
CA SER A 195 -13.25 -5.67 -17.03
C SER A 195 -13.33 -4.85 -15.73
N TRP A 196 -12.44 -5.13 -14.77
CA TRP A 196 -12.37 -4.32 -13.54
C TRP A 196 -12.05 -2.87 -13.87
N GLU A 197 -11.17 -2.66 -14.85
CA GLU A 197 -10.73 -1.38 -15.34
C GLU A 197 -11.91 -0.57 -15.91
N ASP A 198 -12.73 -1.17 -16.78
CA ASP A 198 -13.90 -0.50 -17.36
C ASP A 198 -14.94 -0.16 -16.29
N LEU A 199 -15.21 -1.09 -15.36
CA LEU A 199 -16.16 -0.88 -14.28
C LEU A 199 -15.69 0.22 -13.32
N MET A 200 -14.40 0.25 -12.97
CA MET A 200 -13.83 1.29 -12.13
C MET A 200 -13.98 2.67 -12.78
N ARG A 201 -13.71 2.75 -14.08
CA ARG A 201 -13.89 4.00 -14.84
C ARG A 201 -15.34 4.45 -14.88
N GLU A 202 -16.26 3.52 -15.15
CA GLU A 202 -17.69 3.80 -15.33
C GLU A 202 -18.40 4.14 -14.03
N ARG A 203 -18.13 3.39 -12.95
CA ARG A 203 -18.88 3.44 -11.70
C ARG A 203 -18.26 4.32 -10.64
N ILE A 204 -16.93 4.52 -10.67
CA ILE A 204 -16.21 5.30 -9.65
C ILE A 204 -15.58 6.56 -10.25
N LEU A 205 -14.62 6.42 -11.18
CA LEU A 205 -13.82 7.57 -11.63
C LEU A 205 -14.65 8.63 -12.38
N THR A 206 -15.48 8.20 -13.34
CA THR A 206 -16.29 9.13 -14.15
C THR A 206 -17.36 9.84 -13.31
N PRO A 207 -18.16 9.15 -12.46
CA PRO A 207 -19.15 9.80 -11.62
C PRO A 207 -18.57 10.76 -10.57
N LEU A 208 -17.30 10.57 -10.19
CA LEU A 208 -16.55 11.47 -9.31
C LEU A 208 -15.78 12.56 -10.06
N GLY A 209 -15.84 12.60 -11.40
CA GLY A 209 -15.09 13.58 -12.18
C GLY A 209 -13.56 13.48 -12.03
N MET A 210 -13.05 12.28 -11.73
CA MET A 210 -11.61 12.01 -11.58
C MET A 210 -10.94 11.83 -12.94
N THR A 211 -10.78 12.93 -13.68
CA THR A 211 -10.35 12.92 -15.09
C THR A 211 -8.85 12.71 -15.30
N HIS A 212 -8.04 12.88 -14.25
CA HIS A 212 -6.60 12.61 -14.27
C HIS A 212 -6.26 11.22 -13.73
N SER A 213 -7.22 10.50 -13.16
CA SER A 213 -7.02 9.14 -12.68
C SER A 213 -7.00 8.09 -13.79
N GLY A 214 -6.10 7.14 -13.64
CA GLY A 214 -5.88 6.00 -14.52
C GLY A 214 -5.92 4.66 -13.78
N LEU A 215 -5.71 3.58 -14.51
CA LEU A 215 -5.90 2.18 -14.07
C LEU A 215 -4.73 1.27 -14.45
N SER A 216 -3.65 1.82 -15.02
CA SER A 216 -2.48 1.10 -15.50
C SER A 216 -1.21 1.89 -15.22
N HIS A 217 -0.10 1.19 -15.05
CA HIS A 217 1.22 1.83 -15.01
C HIS A 217 1.53 2.65 -16.28
N ASN A 218 0.96 2.31 -17.44
CA ASN A 218 1.16 3.04 -18.70
C ASN A 218 0.44 4.39 -18.78
N ASP A 219 -0.33 4.79 -17.76
CA ASP A 219 -1.02 6.08 -17.79
C ASP A 219 -0.05 7.29 -17.79
N HIS A 220 1.19 7.11 -17.33
CA HIS A 220 2.24 8.14 -17.47
C HIS A 220 2.58 8.46 -18.93
N GLU A 221 2.34 7.54 -19.88
CA GLU A 221 2.59 7.79 -21.31
C GLU A 221 1.60 8.82 -21.91
N LYS A 222 0.50 9.12 -21.20
CA LYS A 222 -0.56 10.03 -21.64
C LYS A 222 -0.36 11.47 -21.16
N THR A 223 0.65 11.74 -20.34
CA THR A 223 0.88 13.06 -19.74
C THR A 223 2.35 13.28 -19.39
N ASP A 224 2.85 14.50 -19.60
CA ASP A 224 4.19 14.88 -19.13
C ASP A 224 4.19 15.30 -17.64
N ASN A 225 3.03 15.40 -17.00
CA ASN A 225 2.89 15.78 -15.60
C ASN A 225 2.74 14.55 -14.69
N TYR A 226 3.78 13.72 -14.61
CA TYR A 226 3.84 12.59 -13.68
C TYR A 226 5.10 12.64 -12.82
N ALA A 227 5.03 12.04 -11.63
CA ALA A 227 6.17 11.87 -10.75
C ALA A 227 6.92 10.57 -11.09
N SER A 228 8.22 10.68 -11.37
CA SER A 228 9.08 9.49 -11.50
C SER A 228 9.26 8.82 -10.14
N GLY A 229 9.43 7.49 -10.12
CA GLY A 229 9.74 6.77 -8.89
C GLY A 229 11.20 6.96 -8.48
N HIS A 230 11.49 6.96 -7.17
CA HIS A 230 12.88 7.04 -6.69
C HIS A 230 13.26 5.99 -5.64
N VAL A 231 14.55 5.66 -5.62
CA VAL A 231 15.21 4.96 -4.51
C VAL A 231 16.34 5.85 -3.98
N SER A 232 16.60 5.79 -2.67
CA SER A 232 17.72 6.52 -2.07
C SER A 232 19.06 6.08 -2.69
N ALA A 233 19.94 7.04 -2.98
CA ALA A 233 21.26 6.76 -3.53
C ALA A 233 22.30 6.54 -2.41
N GLU A 234 23.28 5.67 -2.65
CA GLU A 234 24.45 5.56 -1.77
C GLU A 234 25.22 6.90 -1.76
N GLY A 235 25.49 7.43 -0.58
CA GLY A 235 26.16 8.73 -0.42
C GLY A 235 25.24 9.96 -0.44
N GLY A 236 23.91 9.76 -0.54
CA GLY A 236 22.91 10.82 -0.46
C GLY A 236 22.26 11.17 -1.80
N GLY A 237 21.06 11.74 -1.74
CA GLY A 237 20.22 12.00 -2.93
C GLY A 237 19.38 10.78 -3.33
N ALA A 238 18.88 10.77 -4.57
CA ALA A 238 17.97 9.74 -5.05
C ALA A 238 18.23 9.37 -6.52
N ASN A 239 18.06 8.08 -6.85
CA ASN A 239 18.10 7.56 -8.21
C ASN A 239 16.67 7.39 -8.75
N VAL A 240 16.47 7.81 -10.00
CA VAL A 240 15.21 7.60 -10.72
C VAL A 240 15.06 6.13 -11.11
N ILE A 241 13.88 5.55 -10.88
CA ILE A 241 13.49 4.22 -11.32
C ILE A 241 12.18 4.27 -12.11
N ALA A 242 12.01 3.31 -13.02
CA ALA A 242 10.77 3.16 -13.77
C ALA A 242 9.62 2.74 -12.84
N TRP A 243 8.40 3.08 -13.24
CA TRP A 243 7.20 2.59 -12.57
C TRP A 243 7.11 1.06 -12.71
N PRO A 244 6.89 0.30 -11.62
CA PRO A 244 6.62 -1.13 -11.72
C PRO A 244 5.29 -1.37 -12.44
N ASN A 245 5.21 -2.49 -13.16
CA ASN A 245 3.97 -2.94 -13.77
C ASN A 245 3.19 -3.79 -12.76
N HIS A 246 2.03 -3.29 -12.34
CA HIS A 246 1.10 -3.97 -11.43
C HIS A 246 -0.24 -4.32 -12.08
N ASP A 247 -0.31 -4.33 -13.41
CA ASP A 247 -1.56 -4.51 -14.14
C ASP A 247 -2.09 -5.96 -14.01
N GLY A 248 -1.21 -6.94 -13.79
CA GLY A 248 -1.58 -8.36 -13.58
C GLY A 248 -2.50 -8.53 -12.37
N MET A 249 -2.13 -7.91 -11.25
CA MET A 249 -2.91 -7.79 -10.02
C MET A 249 -3.54 -6.39 -9.87
N GLY A 250 -3.93 -5.76 -10.98
CA GLY A 250 -4.44 -4.37 -11.04
C GLY A 250 -5.36 -3.93 -9.89
N PRO A 251 -6.41 -4.70 -9.53
CA PRO A 251 -7.29 -4.39 -8.41
C PRO A 251 -6.62 -4.21 -7.04
N ALA A 252 -5.37 -4.62 -6.89
CA ALA A 252 -4.59 -4.46 -5.67
C ALA A 252 -3.66 -3.23 -5.70
N GLY A 253 -3.33 -2.66 -6.86
CA GLY A 253 -2.19 -1.73 -6.96
C GLY A 253 -2.05 -0.80 -8.16
N SER A 254 -2.83 -0.94 -9.25
CA SER A 254 -2.52 -0.26 -10.52
C SER A 254 -3.12 1.12 -10.74
N ILE A 255 -3.94 1.65 -9.82
CA ILE A 255 -4.53 3.00 -10.02
C ILE A 255 -3.41 4.03 -10.01
N THR A 256 -3.50 4.96 -10.96
CA THR A 256 -2.71 6.19 -10.99
C THR A 256 -3.64 7.37 -10.73
N SER A 257 -3.21 8.39 -10.01
CA SER A 257 -4.04 9.55 -9.73
C SER A 257 -3.22 10.76 -9.30
N THR A 258 -3.90 11.90 -9.22
CA THR A 258 -3.44 13.17 -8.66
C THR A 258 -4.10 13.41 -7.30
N VAL A 259 -3.54 14.29 -6.46
CA VAL A 259 -4.22 14.65 -5.19
C VAL A 259 -5.51 15.43 -5.43
N SER A 260 -5.60 16.20 -6.51
CA SER A 260 -6.84 16.91 -6.91
C SER A 260 -8.00 15.93 -7.10
N ASP A 261 -7.82 14.87 -7.89
CA ASP A 261 -8.84 13.85 -8.13
C ASP A 261 -9.13 13.04 -6.85
N GLN A 262 -8.11 12.77 -6.02
CA GLN A 262 -8.32 12.08 -4.75
C GLN A 262 -9.23 12.86 -3.80
N THR A 263 -9.26 14.20 -3.85
CA THR A 263 -10.21 14.99 -3.02
C THR A 263 -11.66 14.60 -3.27
N HIS A 264 -12.03 14.21 -4.50
CA HIS A 264 -13.40 13.84 -4.85
C HIS A 264 -13.79 12.51 -4.21
N PHE A 265 -12.88 11.54 -4.21
CA PHE A 265 -13.09 10.25 -3.56
C PHE A 265 -13.21 10.40 -2.04
N LEU A 266 -12.32 11.17 -1.40
CA LEU A 266 -12.41 11.44 0.04
C LEU A 266 -13.71 12.13 0.42
N ARG A 267 -14.13 13.15 -0.34
CA ARG A 267 -15.41 13.86 -0.14
C ARG A 267 -16.60 12.92 -0.27
N MET A 268 -16.61 12.03 -1.28
CA MET A 268 -17.68 11.04 -1.44
C MET A 268 -17.82 10.13 -0.21
N LEU A 269 -16.69 9.63 0.30
CA LEU A 269 -16.65 8.77 1.48
C LEU A 269 -17.12 9.51 2.75
N LEU A 270 -16.60 10.71 2.99
CA LEU A 270 -16.95 11.54 4.17
C LEU A 270 -18.41 12.00 4.14
N ASN A 271 -18.96 12.24 2.94
CA ASN A 271 -20.37 12.53 2.74
C ASN A 271 -21.22 11.25 2.59
N LYS A 272 -20.76 10.13 3.15
CA LYS A 272 -21.54 8.89 3.29
C LYS A 272 -22.11 8.40 1.95
N GLY A 273 -21.25 8.41 0.94
CA GLY A 273 -21.54 7.90 -0.40
C GLY A 273 -22.08 8.95 -1.38
N THR A 274 -22.12 10.24 -1.02
CA THR A 274 -22.64 11.31 -1.89
C THR A 274 -21.54 12.26 -2.36
N PHE A 275 -21.52 12.61 -3.64
CA PHE A 275 -20.62 13.62 -4.20
C PHE A 275 -21.42 14.57 -5.10
N GLU A 276 -21.27 15.88 -4.87
CA GLU A 276 -21.98 16.94 -5.61
C GLU A 276 -23.51 16.70 -5.73
N GLY A 277 -24.12 16.23 -4.64
CA GLY A 277 -25.55 15.94 -4.57
C GLY A 277 -26.00 14.63 -5.24
N LYS A 278 -25.08 13.88 -5.85
CA LYS A 278 -25.35 12.55 -6.41
C LYS A 278 -24.89 11.46 -5.46
N ARG A 279 -25.81 10.56 -5.10
CA ARG A 279 -25.46 9.34 -4.34
C ARG A 279 -24.84 8.30 -5.26
N LEU A 280 -23.64 7.84 -4.91
CA LEU A 280 -22.92 6.74 -5.57
C LEU A 280 -22.98 5.47 -4.73
N LEU A 281 -22.90 5.61 -3.41
CA LEU A 281 -22.98 4.51 -2.45
C LEU A 281 -24.02 4.84 -1.35
N SER A 282 -24.67 3.83 -0.80
CA SER A 282 -25.50 3.98 0.39
C SER A 282 -24.63 4.28 1.61
N GLU A 283 -25.22 4.91 2.62
CA GLU A 283 -24.54 5.12 3.91
C GLU A 283 -24.20 3.78 4.57
N GLU A 284 -25.09 2.79 4.45
CA GLU A 284 -24.92 1.45 5.02
C GLU A 284 -23.66 0.75 4.49
N VAL A 285 -23.40 0.76 3.18
CA VAL A 285 -22.19 0.10 2.65
C VAL A 285 -20.92 0.86 2.96
N ILE A 286 -20.98 2.19 3.13
CA ILE A 286 -19.84 2.98 3.60
C ILE A 286 -19.48 2.57 5.03
N GLU A 287 -20.48 2.47 5.91
CA GLU A 287 -20.28 2.00 7.29
C GLU A 287 -19.69 0.58 7.31
N GLN A 288 -20.22 -0.34 6.51
CA GLN A 288 -19.68 -1.70 6.39
C GLN A 288 -18.24 -1.75 5.86
N MET A 289 -17.84 -0.81 5.00
CA MET A 289 -16.46 -0.72 4.51
C MET A 289 -15.48 -0.30 5.60
N PHE A 290 -15.92 0.54 6.54
CA PHE A 290 -15.09 1.07 7.62
C PHE A 290 -15.09 0.18 8.88
N GLU A 291 -16.11 -0.67 9.03
CA GLU A 291 -16.25 -1.57 10.17
C GLU A 291 -15.05 -2.55 10.29
N PRO A 292 -14.44 -2.67 11.49
CA PRO A 292 -13.40 -3.66 11.75
C PRO A 292 -13.85 -5.09 11.43
N SER A 293 -13.14 -5.74 10.52
CA SER A 293 -13.44 -7.10 10.05
C SER A 293 -12.37 -8.13 10.39
N MET A 294 -11.14 -7.68 10.69
CA MET A 294 -10.02 -8.52 11.12
C MET A 294 -9.02 -7.72 11.98
N VAL A 295 -8.71 -8.20 13.18
CA VAL A 295 -7.65 -7.60 14.03
C VAL A 295 -6.28 -7.90 13.43
N SER A 296 -5.35 -6.96 13.52
CA SER A 296 -3.97 -7.11 13.05
C SER A 296 -3.03 -6.25 13.89
N GLU A 297 -1.73 -6.45 13.70
CA GLU A 297 -0.71 -5.53 14.20
C GLU A 297 -0.43 -4.40 13.20
N VAL A 298 0.06 -3.28 13.71
CA VAL A 298 0.55 -2.15 12.92
C VAL A 298 1.83 -2.52 12.19
N THR A 299 1.93 -2.18 10.90
CA THR A 299 3.14 -2.37 10.10
C THR A 299 3.79 -1.04 9.69
N PHE A 300 4.83 -1.10 8.86
CA PHE A 300 5.55 0.10 8.40
C PHE A 300 4.65 1.14 7.71
N THR A 301 3.56 0.72 7.06
CA THR A 301 2.67 1.64 6.36
C THR A 301 1.62 2.28 7.26
N GLU A 302 1.65 2.00 8.56
CA GLU A 302 0.71 2.46 9.58
C GLU A 302 1.43 2.92 10.86
N LEU A 303 2.63 3.50 10.74
CA LEU A 303 3.36 4.09 11.88
C LEU A 303 2.46 5.08 12.67
N PRO A 304 2.81 5.50 13.90
CA PRO A 304 1.96 6.37 14.70
C PRO A 304 1.39 7.61 13.96
N PRO A 305 0.23 8.14 14.39
CA PRO A 305 -0.49 7.78 15.61
C PRO A 305 -1.31 6.49 15.51
N CYS A 306 -1.30 5.69 16.58
CA CYS A 306 -2.27 4.63 16.86
C CYS A 306 -2.36 4.48 18.39
N ASP A 307 -3.55 4.56 18.97
CA ASP A 307 -3.73 4.31 20.40
C ASP A 307 -3.42 2.83 20.69
N PRO A 308 -2.38 2.52 21.49
CA PRO A 308 -1.97 1.15 21.78
C PRO A 308 -3.04 0.35 22.53
N HIS A 309 -4.05 1.01 23.12
CA HIS A 309 -5.15 0.37 23.82
C HIS A 309 -6.37 0.06 22.92
N SER A 310 -6.47 0.70 21.76
CA SER A 310 -7.59 0.49 20.82
C SER A 310 -7.37 -0.65 19.84
N GLY A 311 -6.10 -1.07 19.66
CA GLY A 311 -5.70 -2.05 18.67
C GLY A 311 -5.72 -1.49 17.24
N PHE A 312 -5.45 -2.38 16.28
CA PHE A 312 -5.46 -2.09 14.86
C PHE A 312 -6.26 -3.17 14.15
N SER A 313 -7.01 -2.81 13.11
CA SER A 313 -7.85 -3.75 12.38
C SER A 313 -7.96 -3.39 10.89
N TYR A 314 -8.23 -4.38 10.06
CA TYR A 314 -8.67 -4.19 8.68
C TYR A 314 -10.20 -4.16 8.60
N GLY A 315 -10.73 -3.13 7.93
CA GLY A 315 -12.06 -3.13 7.33
C GLY A 315 -12.00 -3.61 5.87
N LEU A 316 -12.89 -3.13 5.02
CA LEU A 316 -12.95 -3.52 3.60
C LEU A 316 -12.23 -2.47 2.74
N GLY A 317 -10.96 -2.74 2.39
CA GLY A 317 -10.14 -1.76 1.65
C GLY A 317 -9.44 -0.73 2.53
N TRP A 318 -9.72 -0.74 3.83
CA TRP A 318 -9.29 0.26 4.80
C TRP A 318 -8.75 -0.37 6.08
N ASN A 319 -7.92 0.38 6.79
CA ASN A 319 -7.46 0.11 8.14
C ASN A 319 -8.30 0.94 9.11
N ASN A 320 -8.49 0.44 10.32
CA ASN A 320 -9.22 1.07 11.41
C ASN A 320 -8.38 1.05 12.68
N PHE A 321 -8.25 2.21 13.33
CA PHE A 321 -7.64 2.37 14.66
C PHE A 321 -8.15 3.66 15.29
N HIS A 322 -7.80 3.93 16.55
CA HIS A 322 -8.17 5.18 17.20
C HIS A 322 -6.97 6.08 17.47
N TYR A 323 -7.19 7.39 17.46
CA TYR A 323 -6.23 8.38 17.93
C TYR A 323 -6.96 9.55 18.61
N ALA A 324 -6.50 9.92 19.80
CA ALA A 324 -7.07 10.99 20.62
C ALA A 324 -8.61 10.90 20.78
N GLY A 325 -9.12 9.66 20.93
CA GLY A 325 -10.55 9.38 21.12
C GLY A 325 -11.40 9.37 19.84
N GLU A 326 -10.80 9.59 18.67
CA GLU A 326 -11.48 9.56 17.38
C GLU A 326 -11.12 8.30 16.59
N GLU A 327 -12.09 7.77 15.84
CA GLU A 327 -11.88 6.69 14.89
C GLU A 327 -11.15 7.22 13.64
N ILE A 328 -10.09 6.52 13.27
CA ILE A 328 -9.27 6.82 12.10
C ILE A 328 -9.43 5.69 11.08
N ILE A 329 -9.84 6.07 9.87
CA ILE A 329 -9.91 5.17 8.72
C ILE A 329 -8.76 5.50 7.79
N GLU A 330 -7.87 4.56 7.53
CA GLU A 330 -6.62 4.84 6.80
C GLU A 330 -6.30 3.78 5.76
N LYS A 331 -5.68 4.19 4.66
CA LYS A 331 -5.03 3.25 3.76
C LYS A 331 -3.66 3.74 3.32
N GLY A 332 -2.64 3.06 3.82
CA GLY A 332 -1.27 3.18 3.34
C GLY A 332 -1.04 2.42 2.02
N GLY A 333 -0.10 2.92 1.23
CA GLY A 333 0.37 2.32 0.00
C GLY A 333 1.88 2.44 -0.16
N ALA A 334 2.51 1.35 -0.57
CA ALA A 334 3.92 1.29 -0.87
C ALA A 334 4.15 0.42 -2.11
N GLN A 335 5.05 0.87 -2.97
CA GLN A 335 5.60 0.12 -4.09
C GLN A 335 6.96 0.74 -4.46
N PRO A 336 7.77 0.08 -5.31
CA PRO A 336 9.00 0.68 -5.81
C PRO A 336 8.78 2.10 -6.31
N GLY A 337 9.45 3.05 -5.66
CA GLY A 337 9.49 4.46 -6.06
C GLY A 337 8.40 5.35 -5.47
N MET A 338 7.40 4.80 -4.78
CA MET A 338 6.20 5.54 -4.39
C MET A 338 5.69 5.15 -3.00
N ARG A 339 5.22 6.15 -2.26
CA ARG A 339 4.53 5.99 -0.97
C ARG A 339 3.29 6.87 -0.95
N THR A 340 2.18 6.31 -0.45
CA THR A 340 0.89 7.01 -0.39
C THR A 340 0.20 6.75 0.93
N ILE A 341 -0.57 7.72 1.41
CA ILE A 341 -1.52 7.55 2.51
C ILE A 341 -2.79 8.32 2.17
N ALA A 342 -3.95 7.72 2.42
CA ALA A 342 -5.20 8.44 2.60
C ALA A 342 -5.75 8.14 4.00
N THR A 343 -6.17 9.18 4.71
CA THR A 343 -6.70 9.08 6.08
C THR A 343 -7.98 9.88 6.17
N LEU A 344 -8.99 9.32 6.85
CA LEU A 344 -10.28 9.92 7.12
C LEU A 344 -10.53 9.93 8.63
N VAL A 345 -11.16 10.99 9.11
CA VAL A 345 -11.72 11.08 10.47
C VAL A 345 -13.21 11.39 10.30
N PRO A 346 -14.08 10.36 10.17
CA PRO A 346 -15.48 10.54 9.80
C PRO A 346 -16.24 11.49 10.74
N SER A 347 -15.99 11.40 12.05
CA SER A 347 -16.61 12.25 13.08
C SER A 347 -16.28 13.75 12.94
N LYS A 348 -15.21 14.09 12.22
CA LYS A 348 -14.76 15.48 11.95
C LYS A 348 -14.98 15.91 10.50
N ASN A 349 -15.62 15.07 9.67
CA ASN A 349 -15.73 15.23 8.22
C ASN A 349 -14.38 15.56 7.57
N PHE A 350 -13.28 15.02 8.08
CA PHE A 350 -11.92 15.37 7.68
C PHE A 350 -11.28 14.26 6.87
N GLY A 351 -10.53 14.62 5.83
CA GLY A 351 -9.71 13.70 5.07
C GLY A 351 -8.41 14.34 4.60
N ILE A 352 -7.35 13.54 4.54
CA ILE A 352 -6.05 13.93 3.99
C ILE A 352 -5.54 12.83 3.06
N VAL A 353 -4.90 13.22 1.96
CA VAL A 353 -4.16 12.33 1.07
C VAL A 353 -2.78 12.88 0.80
N ILE A 354 -1.77 12.01 0.86
CA ILE A 354 -0.36 12.32 0.60
C ILE A 354 0.17 11.33 -0.42
N LEU A 355 0.81 11.82 -1.48
CA LEU A 355 1.48 11.04 -2.52
C LEU A 355 2.95 11.47 -2.57
N ALA A 356 3.89 10.55 -2.38
CA ALA A 356 5.33 10.84 -2.31
C ALA A 356 6.12 9.91 -3.24
N ASN A 357 7.16 10.44 -3.89
CA ASN A 357 7.89 9.73 -4.94
C ASN A 357 9.22 9.11 -4.49
N LEU A 358 9.29 8.53 -3.28
CA LEU A 358 10.47 7.82 -2.77
C LEU A 358 10.09 6.47 -2.16
N SER A 359 10.89 5.44 -2.44
CA SER A 359 10.75 4.12 -1.82
C SER A 359 11.05 4.17 -0.33
N LEU A 360 10.27 3.42 0.48
CA LEU A 360 10.54 3.21 1.91
C LEU A 360 10.74 4.49 2.73
N THR A 361 10.11 5.59 2.34
CA THR A 361 10.02 6.78 3.17
C THR A 361 8.82 6.72 4.13
N ALA A 362 8.98 7.34 5.31
CA ALA A 362 7.92 7.61 6.27
C ALA A 362 7.39 9.07 6.20
N LEU A 363 7.72 9.80 5.13
CA LEU A 363 7.22 11.17 4.91
C LEU A 363 5.68 11.25 4.96
N PRO A 364 4.90 10.37 4.30
CA PRO A 364 3.44 10.42 4.37
C PRO A 364 2.92 10.29 5.81
N GLU A 365 3.48 9.37 6.60
CA GLU A 365 3.11 9.16 8.00
C GLU A 365 3.38 10.41 8.84
N ALA A 366 4.51 11.09 8.64
CA ALA A 366 4.86 12.31 9.35
C ALA A 366 3.90 13.48 9.03
N ILE A 367 3.58 13.68 7.74
CA ILE A 367 2.62 14.71 7.31
C ILE A 367 1.22 14.40 7.87
N ARG A 368 0.80 13.13 7.79
CA ARG A 368 -0.49 12.67 8.34
C ARG A 368 -0.55 12.84 9.85
N ALA A 369 0.52 12.51 10.58
CA ALA A 369 0.57 12.66 12.04
C ALA A 369 0.44 14.12 12.48
N GLU A 370 1.13 15.04 11.79
CA GLU A 370 0.99 16.48 12.04
C GLU A 370 -0.44 16.98 11.74
N ALA A 371 -1.03 16.54 10.62
CA ALA A 371 -2.39 16.95 10.27
C ALA A 371 -3.43 16.47 11.30
N LEU A 372 -3.32 15.23 11.77
CA LEU A 372 -4.19 14.70 12.84
C LEU A 372 -3.95 15.42 14.17
N ALA A 373 -2.70 15.73 14.51
CA ALA A 373 -2.36 16.45 15.72
C ALA A 373 -2.98 17.86 15.73
N ARG A 374 -2.90 18.60 14.62
CA ARG A 374 -3.56 19.92 14.47
C ARG A 374 -5.07 19.82 14.52
N LEU A 375 -5.66 18.83 13.86
CA LEU A 375 -7.12 18.62 13.84
C LEU A 375 -7.68 18.37 15.24
N LEU A 376 -6.93 17.64 16.07
CA LEU A 376 -7.38 17.13 17.37
C LEU A 376 -6.74 17.87 18.57
N ASP A 377 -6.07 19.00 18.31
CA ASP A 377 -5.38 19.82 19.32
C ASP A 377 -4.42 18.99 20.20
N GLN A 378 -3.60 18.18 19.54
CA GLN A 378 -2.59 17.31 20.17
C GLN A 378 -1.17 17.78 19.82
N PRO A 379 -0.17 17.53 20.69
CA PRO A 379 1.24 17.72 20.35
C PRO A 379 1.71 16.64 19.35
N SER A 380 2.57 17.01 18.40
CA SER A 380 3.07 16.10 17.36
C SER A 380 4.54 15.70 17.52
N GLU A 381 5.32 16.41 18.34
CA GLU A 381 6.78 16.31 18.34
C GLU A 381 7.29 14.91 18.68
N ALA A 382 6.68 14.27 19.69
CA ALA A 382 7.04 12.91 20.10
C ALA A 382 6.72 11.88 19.01
N MET A 383 5.56 12.01 18.36
CA MET A 383 5.14 11.11 17.27
C MET A 383 6.04 11.26 16.05
N LEU A 384 6.34 12.51 15.65
CA LEU A 384 7.22 12.79 14.52
C LEU A 384 8.64 12.26 14.76
N LYS A 385 9.12 12.31 16.01
CA LYS A 385 10.39 11.71 16.39
C LYS A 385 10.35 10.18 16.26
N GLU A 386 9.31 9.53 16.80
CA GLU A 386 9.15 8.08 16.71
C GLU A 386 9.08 7.59 15.25
N ILE A 387 8.28 8.27 14.41
CA ILE A 387 8.15 7.94 12.98
C ILE A 387 9.52 7.96 12.30
N LYS A 388 10.33 9.00 12.57
CA LYS A 388 11.69 9.09 12.01
C LYS A 388 12.61 7.99 12.52
N GLU A 389 12.59 7.70 13.82
CA GLU A 389 13.40 6.64 14.41
C GLU A 389 13.05 5.25 13.84
N ARG A 390 11.76 4.98 13.59
CA ARG A 390 11.29 3.74 12.96
C ARG A 390 11.75 3.63 11.50
N GLU A 391 11.65 4.70 10.72
CA GLU A 391 12.20 4.73 9.35
C GLU A 391 13.69 4.43 9.34
N GLU A 392 14.47 5.12 10.19
CA GLU A 392 15.91 4.89 10.30
C GLU A 392 16.23 3.47 10.74
N GLY A 393 15.43 2.89 11.64
CA GLY A 393 15.55 1.49 12.06
C GLY A 393 15.38 0.52 10.89
N ILE A 394 14.39 0.76 10.02
CA ILE A 394 14.15 -0.06 8.82
C ILE A 394 15.29 0.10 7.83
N HIS A 395 15.75 1.33 7.56
CA HIS A 395 16.89 1.56 6.66
C HIS A 395 18.16 0.91 7.19
N LYS A 396 18.42 1.00 8.51
CA LYS A 396 19.55 0.31 9.16
C LYS A 396 19.42 -1.21 9.04
N MET A 397 18.23 -1.78 9.21
CA MET A 397 18.00 -3.21 9.06
C MET A 397 18.26 -3.68 7.61
N LEU A 398 17.81 -2.91 6.62
CA LEU A 398 18.02 -3.21 5.20
C LEU A 398 19.47 -2.98 4.73
N ALA A 399 20.20 -2.05 5.36
CA ALA A 399 21.61 -1.77 5.09
C ALA A 399 22.54 -2.77 5.80
N ASN A 400 22.25 -3.08 7.07
CA ASN A 400 22.94 -4.08 7.88
C ASN A 400 22.41 -5.48 7.58
N ARG A 401 22.28 -5.81 6.29
CA ARG A 401 22.01 -7.18 5.85
C ARG A 401 22.99 -8.08 6.58
N PRO A 402 22.55 -9.11 7.31
CA PRO A 402 23.49 -10.06 7.86
C PRO A 402 24.25 -10.68 6.68
N LYS A 403 25.44 -10.15 6.38
CA LYS A 403 26.53 -10.99 5.93
C LYS A 403 26.57 -12.07 7.00
N ARG A 404 26.40 -13.35 6.68
CA ARG A 404 26.77 -14.41 7.63
C ARG A 404 28.25 -14.16 7.97
N ALA A 405 28.48 -13.38 9.00
CA ALA A 405 29.78 -12.85 9.35
C ALA A 405 30.44 -13.90 10.24
N GLY A 406 31.55 -14.46 9.78
CA GLY A 406 32.49 -15.13 10.66
C GLY A 406 32.74 -16.62 10.44
N GLU A 407 32.08 -17.29 9.50
CA GLU A 407 32.47 -18.66 9.15
C GLU A 407 33.40 -18.64 7.93
N VAL A 408 34.49 -19.40 7.99
CA VAL A 408 35.23 -19.78 6.78
C VAL A 408 34.21 -20.43 5.85
N LEU A 409 33.85 -19.74 4.77
CA LEU A 409 32.85 -20.24 3.83
C LEU A 409 33.43 -21.50 3.20
N ALA A 410 32.85 -22.66 3.52
CA ALA A 410 33.23 -23.89 2.86
C ALA A 410 32.87 -23.73 1.37
N PRO A 411 33.75 -24.14 0.44
CA PRO A 411 33.43 -24.05 -0.97
C PRO A 411 32.20 -24.92 -1.32
N PRO A 412 31.55 -24.65 -2.46
CA PRO A 412 30.54 -25.56 -2.98
C PRO A 412 31.07 -27.00 -3.05
N THR A 413 30.21 -27.97 -2.73
CA THR A 413 30.62 -29.38 -2.73
C THR A 413 30.82 -29.95 -4.14
N LEU A 414 30.38 -29.22 -5.18
CA LEU A 414 30.50 -29.54 -6.59
C LEU A 414 30.97 -28.28 -7.37
N PRO A 415 31.51 -28.43 -8.60
CA PRO A 415 31.71 -27.31 -9.52
C PRO A 415 30.40 -26.54 -9.77
N LEU A 416 30.47 -25.23 -10.04
CA LEU A 416 29.29 -24.39 -10.18
C LEU A 416 28.36 -24.85 -11.32
N GLU A 417 28.95 -25.39 -12.38
CA GLU A 417 28.26 -25.95 -13.54
C GLU A 417 27.30 -27.08 -13.16
N ALA A 418 27.60 -27.82 -12.10
CA ALA A 418 26.75 -28.92 -11.65
C ALA A 418 25.41 -28.44 -11.10
N PHE A 419 25.35 -27.23 -10.52
CA PHE A 419 24.12 -26.63 -9.99
C PHE A 419 23.22 -26.04 -11.08
N ALA A 420 23.79 -25.75 -12.26
CA ALA A 420 23.02 -25.28 -13.40
C ALA A 420 22.04 -26.35 -13.90
N GLY A 421 20.91 -25.87 -14.42
CA GLY A 421 19.84 -26.71 -14.92
C GLY A 421 18.47 -26.10 -14.69
N THR A 422 17.47 -26.82 -15.17
CA THR A 422 16.07 -26.45 -15.03
C THR A 422 15.47 -27.15 -13.82
N TYR A 423 14.74 -26.40 -13.00
CA TYR A 423 14.02 -26.90 -11.84
C TYR A 423 12.58 -26.39 -11.89
N GLU A 424 11.65 -27.06 -11.24
CA GLU A 424 10.23 -26.69 -11.28
C GLU A 424 9.49 -26.91 -9.98
N ASN A 425 8.42 -26.12 -9.79
CA ASN A 425 7.31 -26.45 -8.91
C ASN A 425 5.99 -25.92 -9.47
N ASP A 426 4.87 -26.38 -8.91
CA ASP A 426 3.54 -26.05 -9.43
C ASP A 426 3.16 -24.57 -9.23
N LEU A 427 3.72 -23.91 -8.21
CA LEU A 427 3.43 -22.52 -7.88
C LEU A 427 4.13 -21.56 -8.84
N TYR A 428 5.46 -21.58 -8.92
CA TYR A 428 6.25 -20.64 -9.71
C TYR A 428 6.59 -21.16 -11.12
N GLY A 429 6.37 -22.44 -11.38
CA GLY A 429 6.65 -23.06 -12.67
C GLY A 429 8.13 -23.38 -12.81
N THR A 430 8.62 -23.24 -14.04
CA THR A 430 10.00 -23.54 -14.41
C THR A 430 10.95 -22.40 -14.02
N VAL A 431 12.04 -22.75 -13.36
CA VAL A 431 13.15 -21.89 -12.96
C VAL A 431 14.43 -22.44 -13.57
N GLU A 432 15.11 -21.62 -14.36
CA GLU A 432 16.41 -21.96 -14.92
C GLU A 432 17.50 -21.36 -14.03
N PHE A 433 18.41 -22.20 -13.53
CA PHE A 433 19.68 -21.76 -12.97
C PHE A 433 20.77 -21.95 -14.02
N TYR A 434 21.54 -20.92 -14.32
CA TYR A 434 22.55 -20.96 -15.38
C TYR A 434 23.83 -20.25 -14.93
N LEU A 435 24.95 -20.62 -15.54
CA LEU A 435 26.24 -20.00 -15.28
C LEU A 435 26.50 -18.92 -16.32
N ASP A 436 26.83 -17.71 -15.87
CA ASP A 436 27.26 -16.59 -16.70
C ASP A 436 28.47 -15.91 -16.05
N ASP A 437 29.54 -15.73 -16.82
CA ASP A 437 30.83 -15.18 -16.37
C ASP A 437 31.33 -15.72 -15.00
N GLY A 438 31.21 -17.04 -14.79
CA GLY A 438 31.64 -17.70 -13.55
C GLY A 438 30.76 -17.44 -12.32
N GLN A 439 29.59 -16.80 -12.50
CA GLN A 439 28.58 -16.57 -11.48
C GLN A 439 27.29 -17.33 -11.83
N LEU A 440 26.63 -17.92 -10.83
CA LEU A 440 25.31 -18.51 -11.03
C LEU A 440 24.26 -17.41 -11.11
N HIS A 441 23.29 -17.59 -12.00
CA HIS A 441 22.11 -16.74 -12.18
C HIS A 441 20.86 -17.62 -12.16
N TRP A 442 19.71 -16.98 -11.94
CA TRP A 442 18.41 -17.63 -12.11
C TRP A 442 17.50 -16.74 -12.95
N LYS A 443 16.57 -17.36 -13.67
CA LYS A 443 15.44 -16.69 -14.30
C LYS A 443 14.20 -17.59 -14.32
N ALA A 444 13.02 -16.99 -14.28
CA ALA A 444 11.76 -17.72 -14.29
C ALA A 444 10.62 -16.91 -14.93
N GLY A 445 9.60 -17.64 -15.39
CA GLY A 445 8.35 -17.10 -15.92
C GLY A 445 8.46 -16.35 -17.25
N PRO A 446 7.31 -15.92 -17.81
CA PRO A 446 7.25 -15.21 -19.10
C PRO A 446 8.07 -13.92 -19.17
N ALA A 447 8.31 -13.24 -18.05
CA ALA A 447 9.10 -12.01 -18.00
C ALA A 447 10.61 -12.25 -17.92
N GLU A 448 11.07 -13.51 -17.90
CA GLU A 448 12.47 -13.87 -17.60
C GLU A 448 13.00 -13.19 -16.33
N TYR A 449 12.12 -13.05 -15.33
CA TYR A 449 12.44 -12.38 -14.10
C TYR A 449 13.49 -13.18 -13.32
N GLY A 450 14.55 -12.50 -12.87
CA GLY A 450 15.71 -13.21 -12.36
C GLY A 450 16.81 -12.31 -11.83
N GLY A 451 17.88 -12.93 -11.34
CA GLY A 451 19.03 -12.22 -10.83
C GLY A 451 20.19 -13.16 -10.54
N LYS A 452 21.22 -12.62 -9.89
CA LYS A 452 22.43 -13.38 -9.58
C LYS A 452 22.28 -14.21 -8.31
N LEU A 453 23.12 -15.23 -8.18
CA LEU A 453 23.35 -15.99 -6.97
C LEU A 453 24.76 -15.68 -6.46
N THR A 454 24.88 -15.36 -5.18
CA THR A 454 26.18 -15.19 -4.52
C THR A 454 26.41 -16.37 -3.59
N HIS A 455 27.52 -17.10 -3.78
CA HIS A 455 27.86 -18.23 -2.91
C HIS A 455 27.93 -17.79 -1.44
N ALA A 456 27.25 -18.54 -0.57
CA ALA A 456 27.23 -18.30 0.86
C ALA A 456 28.04 -19.37 1.61
N ASN A 457 27.63 -20.64 1.59
CA ASN A 457 28.35 -21.71 2.29
C ASN A 457 27.94 -23.09 1.73
N TYR A 458 28.89 -23.98 1.45
CA TYR A 458 28.61 -25.26 0.78
C TYR A 458 27.69 -25.05 -0.44
N ASN A 459 26.53 -25.71 -0.45
CA ASN A 459 25.57 -25.62 -1.55
C ASN A 459 24.48 -24.57 -1.31
N VAL A 460 24.75 -23.61 -0.41
CA VAL A 460 23.85 -22.49 -0.09
C VAL A 460 24.33 -21.24 -0.81
N PHE A 461 23.40 -20.59 -1.48
CA PHE A 461 23.60 -19.35 -2.23
C PHE A 461 22.61 -18.30 -1.78
N SER A 462 23.05 -17.06 -1.65
CA SER A 462 22.18 -15.89 -1.58
C SER A 462 21.54 -15.69 -2.96
N ILE A 463 20.21 -15.74 -3.04
CA ILE A 463 19.47 -15.55 -4.30
C ILE A 463 18.99 -14.10 -4.38
N HIS A 464 19.39 -13.38 -5.44
CA HIS A 464 19.07 -11.97 -5.61
C HIS A 464 17.97 -11.78 -6.65
N GLN A 465 16.99 -10.93 -6.32
CA GLN A 465 16.05 -10.36 -7.29
C GLN A 465 16.75 -9.28 -8.15
N PRO A 466 16.14 -8.78 -9.25
CA PRO A 466 16.70 -7.72 -10.06
C PRO A 466 17.16 -6.49 -9.25
N PRO A 467 18.20 -5.76 -9.70
CA PRO A 467 18.84 -4.70 -8.90
C PRO A 467 17.93 -3.55 -8.44
N HIS A 468 16.81 -3.31 -9.13
CA HIS A 468 15.87 -2.24 -8.81
C HIS A 468 14.80 -2.65 -7.78
N VAL A 469 14.79 -3.92 -7.37
CA VAL A 469 13.84 -4.46 -6.40
C VAL A 469 14.46 -4.41 -5.00
N ILE A 470 13.77 -3.74 -4.07
CA ILE A 470 14.14 -3.78 -2.66
C ILE A 470 13.50 -5.04 -2.07
N ALA A 471 14.32 -6.05 -1.81
CA ALA A 471 13.89 -7.32 -1.24
C ALA A 471 14.70 -7.69 0.00
N MET A 472 14.08 -8.46 0.89
CA MET A 472 14.78 -9.11 1.99
C MET A 472 15.78 -10.13 1.45
N PRO A 473 16.90 -10.39 2.16
CA PRO A 473 17.80 -11.48 1.82
C PRO A 473 17.04 -12.80 1.76
N SER A 474 17.31 -13.60 0.73
CA SER A 474 16.75 -14.94 0.56
C SER A 474 17.88 -15.89 0.19
N PHE A 475 17.73 -17.15 0.57
CA PHE A 475 18.69 -18.19 0.24
C PHE A 475 18.08 -19.27 -0.64
N ALA A 476 18.95 -19.94 -1.38
CA ALA A 476 18.68 -21.13 -2.15
C ALA A 476 19.70 -22.21 -1.75
N THR A 477 19.23 -23.37 -1.32
CA THR A 477 20.07 -24.51 -0.94
C THR A 477 19.89 -25.63 -1.96
N PHE A 478 20.97 -25.98 -2.67
CA PHE A 478 20.97 -27.12 -3.59
C PHE A 478 21.24 -28.40 -2.80
N VAL A 479 20.25 -29.29 -2.78
CA VAL A 479 20.32 -30.60 -2.14
C VAL A 479 20.84 -31.61 -3.15
N ILE A 480 21.93 -32.27 -2.78
CA ILE A 480 22.59 -33.31 -3.59
C ILE A 480 21.95 -34.67 -3.25
N ASP A 481 21.59 -35.43 -4.27
CA ASP A 481 21.07 -36.78 -4.14
C ASP A 481 22.16 -37.83 -3.87
N ALA A 482 21.76 -39.09 -3.76
CA ALA A 482 22.66 -40.22 -3.52
C ALA A 482 23.63 -40.49 -4.69
N ASP A 483 23.34 -39.98 -5.89
CA ASP A 483 24.18 -40.10 -7.09
C ASP A 483 25.17 -38.93 -7.25
N GLY A 484 25.20 -38.01 -6.28
CA GLY A 484 26.10 -36.86 -6.30
C GLY A 484 25.63 -35.73 -7.22
N LYS A 485 24.34 -35.67 -7.55
CA LYS A 485 23.76 -34.62 -8.42
C LYS A 485 22.81 -33.72 -7.64
N PRO A 486 22.74 -32.41 -7.96
CA PRO A 486 21.67 -31.56 -7.44
C PRO A 486 20.31 -32.09 -7.92
N ALA A 487 19.39 -32.32 -6.99
CA ALA A 487 18.06 -32.85 -7.30
C ALA A 487 16.93 -31.91 -6.85
N VAL A 488 17.16 -31.12 -5.81
CA VAL A 488 16.19 -30.19 -5.23
C VAL A 488 16.87 -28.87 -4.90
N VAL A 489 16.16 -27.76 -5.08
CA VAL A 489 16.53 -26.44 -4.53
C VAL A 489 15.48 -26.06 -3.49
N LEU A 490 15.92 -25.89 -2.24
CA LEU A 490 15.09 -25.31 -1.19
C LEU A 490 15.31 -23.80 -1.19
N SER A 491 14.30 -23.01 -1.56
CA SER A 491 14.42 -21.57 -1.69
C SER A 491 13.42 -20.82 -0.81
N ASP A 492 13.90 -19.83 -0.06
CA ASP A 492 13.04 -18.91 0.69
C ASP A 492 12.17 -18.05 -0.25
N LEU A 493 12.62 -17.84 -1.49
CA LEU A 493 11.95 -17.02 -2.50
C LEU A 493 11.04 -17.84 -3.42
N LEU A 494 11.54 -18.98 -3.89
CA LEU A 494 10.92 -19.79 -4.95
C LEU A 494 10.30 -21.08 -4.43
N GLY A 495 10.29 -21.30 -3.11
CA GLY A 495 9.86 -22.55 -2.50
C GLY A 495 10.76 -23.73 -2.89
N ASP A 496 10.21 -24.93 -2.76
CA ASP A 496 10.93 -26.16 -3.09
C ASP A 496 10.82 -26.44 -4.60
N LEU A 497 11.96 -26.50 -5.28
CA LEU A 497 12.05 -26.77 -6.72
C LEU A 497 12.69 -28.13 -6.95
N ARG A 498 12.13 -28.93 -7.86
CA ARG A 498 12.70 -30.23 -8.26
C ARG A 498 13.40 -30.12 -9.59
N ARG A 499 14.56 -30.72 -9.74
CA ARG A 499 15.28 -30.71 -11.01
C ARG A 499 14.48 -31.45 -12.07
N VAL A 500 14.37 -30.86 -13.26
CA VAL A 500 13.77 -31.47 -14.43
C VAL A 500 14.85 -32.29 -15.12
N ASP A 501 14.72 -33.61 -15.09
CA ASP A 501 15.57 -34.46 -15.91
C ASP A 501 15.20 -34.24 -17.39
N GLU A 502 16.20 -34.04 -18.26
CA GLU A 502 16.04 -33.80 -19.70
C GLU A 502 15.38 -34.98 -20.48
N LYS A 503 14.80 -35.97 -19.80
CA LYS A 503 14.04 -37.06 -20.39
C LYS A 503 12.58 -37.02 -19.94
N ARG A 504 11.76 -36.31 -20.72
CA ARG A 504 10.35 -36.68 -20.92
C ARG A 504 10.12 -37.06 -22.36
#